data_AF-A0A9E3IGX0-F1
#
_entry.id   AF-A0A9E3IGX0-F1
#
_cell.length_a   1.000
_cell.length_b   1.000
_cell.length_c   1.000
_cell.angle_alpha   90.00
_cell.angle_beta   90.00
_cell.angle_gamma   90.00
#
_symmetry.space_group_name_H-M   'P 1'
#
loop_
_entity.id
_entity.type
_entity.pdbx_description
1 polymer ?
#
loop_
_entity_poly.entity_id
_entity_poly.type
_entity_poly.pdbx_seq_one_letter_code
_entity_poly.pdbx_strand_id
1 'polypeptide(L)'
;MTDLQQLIRQKADLERQIAQLNSKGRQDAIEEIRTIMAEHGLTSDDISSQPRGRKAGTKLDGSERKAVAAKYKDDQGNQWTGRGLKPRWLTAALAAGRKLEDFAV
;
A
#
# COMPACT_ATOMS: atom_id res chain seq x y z
N MET A 1 4.30 6.45 57.42
CA MET A 1 5.21 6.66 56.28
C MET A 1 4.83 5.61 55.24
N THR A 2 4.50 6.02 54.02
CA THR A 2 4.21 5.10 52.92
C THR A 2 5.48 4.32 52.58
N ASP A 3 5.40 2.99 52.65
CA ASP A 3 6.52 2.10 52.37
C ASP A 3 6.80 2.02 50.86
N LEU A 4 8.07 1.89 50.47
CA LEU A 4 8.49 1.82 49.06
C LEU A 4 7.83 0.65 48.32
N GLN A 5 7.65 -0.50 48.98
CA GLN A 5 6.96 -1.66 48.39
C GLN A 5 5.49 -1.36 48.13
N GLN A 6 4.86 -0.54 48.99
CA GLN A 6 3.48 -0.14 48.83
C GLN A 6 3.31 0.76 47.59
N LEU A 7 4.23 1.69 47.35
CA LEU A 7 4.24 2.54 46.15
C LEU A 7 4.48 1.73 44.87
N ILE A 8 5.39 0.74 44.90
CA ILE A 8 5.64 -0.14 43.74
C ILE A 8 4.39 -0.96 43.39
N ARG A 9 3.69 -1.51 44.39
CA ARG A 9 2.43 -2.24 44.17
C ARG A 9 1.34 -1.35 43.57
N GLN A 10 1.17 -0.13 44.07
CA GLN A 10 0.19 0.82 43.51
C GLN A 10 0.52 1.20 42.07
N LYS A 11 1.79 1.41 41.74
CA LYS A 11 2.22 1.67 40.36
C LYS A 11 1.86 0.50 39.44
N ALA A 12 2.16 -0.73 39.84
CA ALA A 12 1.87 -1.91 39.04
C ALA A 12 0.37 -2.11 38.79
N ASP A 13 -0.48 -1.79 39.76
CA ASP A 13 -1.94 -1.85 39.61
C ASP A 13 -2.45 -0.77 38.63
N LEU A 14 -1.95 0.46 38.78
CA LEU A 14 -2.27 1.56 37.86
C LEU A 14 -1.82 1.26 36.43
N GLU A 15 -0.62 0.71 36.24
CA GLU A 15 -0.14 0.30 34.90
C GLU A 15 -1.02 -0.78 34.28
N ARG A 16 -1.51 -1.75 35.07
CA ARG A 16 -2.47 -2.75 34.59
C ARG A 16 -3.80 -2.12 34.18
N GLN A 17 -4.33 -1.17 34.96
CA GLN A 17 -5.55 -0.46 34.62
C GLN A 17 -5.38 0.36 33.33
N ILE A 18 -4.26 1.07 33.19
CA ILE A 18 -3.93 1.84 31.98
C ILE A 18 -3.83 0.92 30.75
N ALA A 19 -3.18 -0.24 30.89
CA ALA A 19 -3.05 -1.21 29.81
C ALA A 19 -4.41 -1.80 29.41
N GLN A 20 -5.28 -2.10 30.38
CA GLN A 20 -6.63 -2.58 30.12
C GLN A 20 -7.50 -1.53 29.42
N LEU A 21 -7.45 -0.27 29.86
CA LEU A 21 -8.19 0.82 29.23
C LEU A 21 -7.68 1.11 27.81
N ASN A 22 -6.37 1.13 27.60
CA ASN A 22 -5.80 1.26 26.26
C ASN A 22 -6.17 0.09 25.35
N SER A 23 -6.21 -1.14 25.88
CA SER A 23 -6.58 -2.31 25.09
C SER A 23 -8.05 -2.24 24.66
N LYS A 24 -8.96 -1.84 25.56
CA LYS A 24 -10.38 -1.63 25.25
C LYS A 24 -10.56 -0.49 24.25
N GLY A 25 -9.95 0.67 24.48
CA GLY A 25 -10.03 1.80 23.56
C GLY A 25 -9.43 1.49 22.18
N ARG A 26 -8.37 0.68 22.13
CA ARG A 26 -7.80 0.20 20.86
C ARG A 26 -8.74 -0.74 20.12
N GLN A 27 -9.44 -1.64 20.83
CA GLN A 27 -10.42 -2.53 20.20
C GLN A 27 -11.60 -1.74 19.62
N ASP A 28 -12.14 -0.81 20.40
CA ASP A 28 -13.22 0.10 19.98
C ASP A 28 -12.83 0.91 18.73
N ALA A 29 -11.63 1.52 18.74
CA ALA A 29 -11.10 2.24 17.59
C ALA A 29 -10.91 1.33 16.36
N ILE A 30 -10.47 0.07 16.54
CA ILE A 30 -10.34 -0.89 15.43
C ILE A 30 -11.72 -1.25 14.86
N GLU A 31 -12.75 -1.40 15.68
CA GLU A 31 -14.12 -1.66 15.22
C GLU A 31 -14.72 -0.48 14.48
N GLU A 32 -14.49 0.75 14.96
CA GLU A 32 -14.90 1.97 14.26
C GLU A 32 -14.19 2.09 12.90
N ILE A 33 -12.87 1.91 12.86
CA ILE A 33 -12.11 1.91 11.59
C ILE A 33 -12.61 0.82 10.65
N ARG A 34 -12.95 -0.38 11.14
CA ARG A 34 -13.51 -1.46 10.32
C ARG A 34 -14.88 -1.12 9.74
N THR A 35 -15.73 -0.46 10.52
CA THR A 35 -17.04 0.03 10.05
C THR A 35 -16.84 1.04 8.92
N ILE A 36 -16.00 2.05 9.15
CA ILE A 36 -15.68 3.08 8.15
C ILE A 36 -15.06 2.43 6.89
N MET A 37 -14.15 1.46 7.05
CA MET A 37 -13.57 0.74 5.91
C MET A 37 -14.65 0.00 5.12
N ALA A 38 -15.61 -0.65 5.78
CA ALA A 38 -16.69 -1.38 5.10
C ALA A 38 -17.66 -0.43 4.38
N GLU A 39 -18.05 0.68 5.00
CA GLU A 39 -18.96 1.68 4.41
C GLU A 39 -18.37 2.32 3.15
N HIS A 40 -17.06 2.56 3.14
CA HIS A 40 -16.35 3.20 2.04
C HIS A 40 -15.67 2.22 1.08
N GLY A 41 -15.81 0.90 1.30
CA GLY A 41 -15.14 -0.13 0.49
C GLY A 41 -13.61 -0.05 0.53
N LEU A 42 -13.04 0.49 1.61
CA LEU A 42 -11.60 0.64 1.80
C LEU A 42 -11.00 -0.69 2.28
N THR A 43 -9.78 -0.97 1.83
CA THR A 43 -9.01 -2.13 2.28
C THR A 43 -7.80 -1.65 3.07
N SER A 44 -7.19 -2.54 3.85
CA SER A 44 -5.95 -2.20 4.57
C SER A 44 -4.82 -1.72 3.65
N ASP A 45 -4.83 -2.11 2.36
CA ASP A 45 -3.89 -1.63 1.34
C ASP A 45 -4.09 -0.12 1.02
N ASP A 46 -5.32 0.36 1.11
CA ASP A 46 -5.70 1.76 0.86
C ASP A 46 -5.16 2.69 1.95
N ILE A 47 -5.26 2.25 3.22
CA ILE A 47 -4.78 3.01 4.39
C ILE A 47 -3.25 2.91 4.55
N SER A 48 -2.66 1.74 4.24
CA SER A 48 -1.19 1.54 4.32
C SER A 48 -0.43 2.27 3.22
N SER A 49 -1.10 2.67 2.15
CA SER A 49 -0.50 3.43 1.07
C SER A 49 -0.46 4.91 1.44
N GLN A 50 0.66 5.35 2.03
CA GLN A 50 0.99 6.77 2.15
C GLN A 50 0.71 7.45 0.80
N PRO A 51 -0.02 8.60 0.73
CA PRO A 51 -0.43 9.20 -0.54
C PRO A 51 0.77 9.78 -1.30
N ARG A 52 1.56 8.92 -1.92
CA ARG A 52 2.41 9.24 -3.05
C ARG A 52 1.57 9.03 -4.29
N GLY A 53 0.76 10.05 -4.60
CA GLY A 53 0.10 10.24 -5.89
C GLY A 53 -0.28 8.97 -6.65
N ARG A 54 -1.23 8.19 -6.16
CA ARG A 54 -1.82 7.10 -6.95
C ARG A 54 -2.83 7.73 -7.89
N LYS A 55 -2.48 7.78 -9.18
CA LYS A 55 -3.42 8.15 -10.24
C LYS A 55 -4.71 7.35 -10.05
N ALA A 56 -5.81 8.08 -9.89
CA ALA A 56 -7.16 7.56 -9.84
C ALA A 56 -7.36 6.56 -10.99
N GLY A 57 -7.48 5.30 -10.61
CA GLY A 57 -7.72 4.17 -11.49
C GLY A 57 -8.61 3.22 -10.73
N THR A 58 -9.86 3.64 -10.57
CA THR A 58 -10.99 2.90 -10.04
C THR A 58 -10.96 1.45 -10.50
N LYS A 59 -10.62 0.53 -9.59
CA LYS A 59 -10.92 -0.89 -9.76
C LYS A 59 -12.37 -1.09 -9.37
N LEU A 60 -13.26 -0.77 -10.31
CA LEU A 60 -14.59 -1.35 -10.33
C LEU A 60 -14.44 -2.79 -10.81
N ASP A 61 -14.92 -3.68 -9.95
CA ASP A 61 -15.42 -5.02 -10.22
C ASP A 61 -15.97 -5.21 -11.64
N GLY A 62 -15.68 -6.36 -12.26
CA GLY A 62 -16.50 -6.87 -13.36
C GLY A 62 -16.04 -6.69 -14.81
N SER A 63 -14.76 -6.51 -15.14
CA SER A 63 -14.29 -6.74 -16.52
C SER A 63 -12.82 -7.10 -16.58
N GLU A 64 -12.53 -8.34 -16.96
CA GLU A 64 -11.26 -8.77 -17.51
C GLU A 64 -10.93 -7.96 -18.77
N ARG A 65 -10.48 -6.72 -18.61
CA ARG A 65 -9.78 -6.02 -19.69
C ARG A 65 -8.48 -6.80 -19.88
N LYS A 66 -8.50 -7.74 -20.84
CA LYS A 66 -7.31 -8.45 -21.33
C LYS A 66 -6.16 -7.46 -21.36
N ALA A 67 -5.21 -7.61 -20.44
CA ALA A 67 -4.00 -6.83 -20.44
C ALA A 67 -3.39 -7.01 -21.82
N VAL A 68 -3.33 -5.93 -22.60
CA VAL A 68 -2.77 -5.99 -23.96
C VAL A 68 -1.33 -6.44 -23.78
N ALA A 69 -0.98 -7.57 -24.39
CA ALA A 69 0.36 -8.15 -24.26
C ALA A 69 1.41 -7.07 -24.53
N ALA A 70 2.39 -6.96 -23.64
CA ALA A 70 3.55 -6.11 -23.86
C ALA A 70 4.23 -6.57 -25.15
N LYS A 71 4.25 -5.71 -26.16
CA LYS A 71 4.89 -6.01 -27.45
C LYS A 71 6.40 -5.84 -27.39
N TYR A 72 6.88 -5.03 -26.45
CA TYR A 72 8.30 -4.80 -26.24
C TYR A 72 8.68 -4.93 -24.75
N LYS A 73 9.84 -5.52 -24.44
CA LYS A 73 10.38 -5.73 -23.11
C LYS A 73 11.90 -5.49 -23.10
N ASP A 74 12.41 -4.91 -22.02
CA ASP A 74 13.84 -4.75 -21.74
C ASP A 74 14.34 -5.79 -20.70
N ASP A 75 15.66 -6.01 -20.64
CA ASP A 75 16.32 -6.89 -19.68
C ASP A 75 16.01 -6.52 -18.22
N GLN A 76 15.81 -5.22 -17.95
CA GLN A 76 15.41 -4.71 -16.63
C GLN A 76 13.94 -4.99 -16.26
N GLY A 77 13.21 -5.75 -17.09
CA GLY A 77 11.81 -6.11 -16.84
C GLY A 77 10.82 -5.02 -17.22
N ASN A 78 11.27 -3.90 -17.80
CA ASN A 78 10.39 -2.86 -18.31
C ASN A 78 9.65 -3.34 -19.56
N GLN A 79 8.37 -2.98 -19.70
CA GLN A 79 7.50 -3.45 -20.77
C GLN A 79 6.73 -2.29 -21.43
N TRP A 80 6.52 -2.38 -22.74
CA TRP A 80 5.75 -1.43 -23.52
C TRP A 80 4.85 -2.13 -24.52
N THR A 81 3.58 -1.78 -24.53
CA THR A 81 2.55 -2.40 -25.39
C THR A 81 2.56 -1.86 -26.83
N GLY A 82 3.44 -0.90 -27.14
CA GLY A 82 3.47 -0.23 -28.45
C GLY A 82 2.36 0.80 -28.66
N ARG A 83 1.53 1.06 -27.65
CA ARG A 83 0.49 2.09 -27.66
C ARG A 83 0.89 3.26 -26.76
N GLY A 84 0.64 4.49 -27.22
CA GLY A 84 0.93 5.72 -26.47
C GLY A 84 2.39 6.16 -26.55
N LEU A 85 2.80 7.04 -25.63
CA LEU A 85 4.15 7.61 -25.59
C LEU A 85 5.21 6.52 -25.33
N LYS A 86 6.31 6.56 -26.09
CA LYS A 86 7.46 5.67 -25.89
C LYS A 86 8.07 5.90 -24.50
N PRO A 87 8.32 4.84 -23.72
CA PRO A 87 8.94 4.98 -22.41
C PRO A 87 10.41 5.37 -22.54
N ARG A 88 10.94 5.99 -21.48
CA ARG A 88 12.30 6.58 -21.48
C ARG A 88 13.39 5.55 -21.79
N TRP A 89 13.26 4.32 -21.30
CA TRP A 89 14.21 3.23 -21.55
C TRP A 89 14.29 2.90 -23.06
N LEU A 90 13.15 2.85 -23.73
CA LEU A 90 13.08 2.52 -25.14
C LEU A 90 13.60 3.66 -26.01
N THR A 91 13.25 4.90 -25.66
CA THR A 91 13.79 6.08 -26.33
C THR A 91 15.31 6.19 -26.16
N ALA A 92 15.83 5.89 -24.97
CA ALA A 92 17.27 5.85 -24.70
C ALA A 92 17.97 4.74 -25.48
N ALA A 93 17.38 3.55 -25.56
CA ALA A 93 17.92 2.44 -26.33
C ALA A 93 17.95 2.73 -27.84
N LEU A 94 16.87 3.34 -28.36
CA LEU A 94 16.81 3.80 -29.75
C LEU A 94 17.85 4.90 -30.04
N ALA A 95 18.08 5.82 -29.09
CA ALA A 95 19.11 6.84 -29.20
C ALA A 95 20.53 6.24 -29.11
N ALA A 96 20.72 5.15 -28.37
CA ALA A 96 21.96 4.39 -28.30
C ALA A 96 22.22 3.51 -29.54
N GLY A 97 21.38 3.61 -30.58
CA GLY A 97 21.53 2.87 -31.84
C GLY A 97 20.96 1.46 -31.83
N ARG A 98 20.31 1.03 -30.74
CA ARG A 98 19.59 -0.24 -30.70
C ARG A 98 18.26 -0.12 -31.45
N LYS A 99 17.81 -1.21 -32.04
CA LYS A 99 16.56 -1.23 -32.82
C LYS A 99 15.38 -1.55 -31.92
N LEU A 100 14.21 -1.01 -32.26
CA LEU A 100 12.95 -1.31 -31.58
C LEU A 100 12.65 -2.82 -31.56
N GLU A 101 13.06 -3.51 -32.63
CA GLU A 101 12.89 -4.96 -32.84
C GLU A 101 13.66 -5.81 -31.82
N ASP A 102 14.79 -5.31 -31.31
CA ASP A 102 15.62 -5.99 -30.30
C ASP A 102 14.88 -6.15 -28.96
N PHE A 103 13.90 -5.30 -28.73
CA PHE A 103 13.07 -5.31 -27.54
C PHE A 103 11.75 -6.04 -27.75
N ALA A 104 11.45 -6.57 -28.94
CA ALA A 104 10.18 -7.23 -29.19
C ALA A 104 10.08 -8.56 -28.42
N VAL A 105 8.93 -8.81 -27.79
CA VAL A 105 8.60 -10.07 -27.09
C VAL A 105 7.64 -10.93 -27.89
#